data_AF-A0A1G4IDI6-F1
#
_entry.id   AF-A0A1G4IDI6-F1
#
_cell.length_a   1.000
_cell.length_b   1.000
_cell.length_c   1.000
_cell.angle_alpha   90.00
_cell.angle_beta   90.00
_cell.angle_gamma   90.00
#
_symmetry.space_group_name_H-M   'P 1'
#
loop_
_entity.id
_entity.type
_entity.pdbx_description
1 polymer ?
#
loop_
_entity_poly.entity_id
_entity_poly.type
_entity_poly.pdbx_seq_one_letter_code
_entity_poly.pdbx_strand_id
1 'polypeptide(L)'
;MRRKTTLNIGQVICFSSWNDGSEGYEWKSRALSEKRSLALEFLGNVNKRVSIHDAIRLKADINKKAISNVSCPSFFSGIEGADEDEDQSDMSLCSLLGMLEGEIETDCITHLSPSDASLLKEEFLCDYDSSDTKRMAKWVNLRSETSDYQSYGAIPEGERSLWSAWYLRNIKAGKKPI
;
A
#
# COMPACT_ATOMS: atom_id res chain seq x y z
N MET A 1 -2.09 29.40 -6.95
CA MET A 1 -3.21 28.99 -6.07
C MET A 1 -3.20 27.48 -5.92
N ARG A 2 -2.78 26.94 -4.76
CA ARG A 2 -2.86 25.49 -4.47
C ARG A 2 -4.31 25.19 -4.08
N ARG A 3 -5.00 24.35 -4.86
CA ARG A 3 -6.36 23.91 -4.52
C ARG A 3 -6.24 22.99 -3.31
N LYS A 4 -6.75 23.44 -2.15
CA LYS A 4 -6.91 22.58 -0.98
C LYS A 4 -8.00 21.55 -1.32
N THR A 5 -7.62 20.31 -1.55
CA THR A 5 -8.55 19.20 -1.67
C THR A 5 -8.99 18.80 -0.26
N THR A 6 -10.14 19.31 0.17
CA THR A 6 -10.83 18.80 1.36
C THR A 6 -11.34 17.41 1.04
N LEU A 7 -10.86 16.39 1.75
CA LEU A 7 -11.39 15.03 1.67
C LEU A 7 -12.85 15.06 2.15
N ASN A 8 -13.77 14.76 1.24
CA ASN A 8 -15.17 14.61 1.58
C ASN A 8 -15.31 13.24 2.27
N ILE A 9 -15.40 13.22 3.60
CA ILE A 9 -15.50 12.00 4.44
C ILE A 9 -16.93 11.40 4.32
N GLY A 10 -17.59 11.57 3.17
CA GLY A 10 -18.99 11.17 2.96
C GLY A 10 -19.21 9.69 2.68
N GLN A 11 -18.14 8.95 2.38
CA GLN A 11 -18.16 7.49 2.20
C GLN A 11 -17.08 6.88 3.08
N VAL A 12 -17.35 6.81 4.38
CA VAL A 12 -16.48 6.09 5.31
C VAL A 12 -16.65 4.62 5.02
N ILE A 13 -15.74 4.07 4.22
CA ILE A 13 -15.54 2.62 4.16
C ILE A 13 -15.11 2.20 5.57
N CYS A 14 -16.05 1.66 6.33
CA CYS A 14 -15.82 1.22 7.70
C CYS A 14 -15.37 -0.24 7.70
N PHE A 15 -14.73 -0.67 8.79
CA PHE A 15 -14.20 -2.03 8.93
C PHE A 15 -15.26 -3.13 8.70
N SER A 16 -16.50 -2.89 9.12
CA SER A 16 -17.62 -3.82 8.90
C SER A 16 -18.00 -3.98 7.44
N SER A 17 -17.63 -3.04 6.56
CA SER A 17 -17.93 -3.12 5.12
C SER A 17 -16.96 -3.99 4.32
N TRP A 18 -15.85 -4.42 4.94
CA TRP A 18 -14.79 -5.21 4.28
C TRP A 18 -15.11 -6.70 4.21
N ASN A 19 -16.06 -7.18 5.01
CA ASN A 19 -16.46 -8.58 5.04
C ASN A 19 -17.30 -8.97 3.81
N ASP A 20 -17.39 -10.28 3.57
CA ASP A 20 -18.28 -10.83 2.54
C ASP A 20 -19.75 -10.63 2.93
N GLY A 21 -20.61 -10.38 1.93
CA GLY A 21 -22.03 -10.07 2.13
C GLY A 21 -22.49 -8.89 1.27
N SER A 22 -23.73 -8.45 1.49
CA SER A 22 -24.35 -7.33 0.78
C SER A 22 -23.87 -5.95 1.24
N GLU A 23 -23.19 -5.88 2.39
CA GLU A 23 -22.65 -4.63 2.95
C GLU A 23 -21.56 -4.04 2.06
N GLY A 24 -21.45 -2.70 1.98
CA GLY A 24 -20.46 -2.07 1.10
C GLY A 24 -20.75 -2.21 -0.40
N TYR A 25 -22.01 -2.41 -0.79
CA TYR A 25 -22.42 -2.57 -2.20
C TYR A 25 -21.89 -1.49 -3.13
N GLU A 26 -21.82 -0.23 -2.68
CA GLU A 26 -21.39 0.92 -3.47
C GLU A 26 -19.97 0.77 -4.04
N TRP A 27 -19.02 0.30 -3.23
CA TRP A 27 -17.63 0.15 -3.67
C TRP A 27 -17.39 -1.24 -4.30
N LYS A 28 -18.08 -2.28 -3.81
CA LYS A 28 -18.01 -3.64 -4.39
C LYS A 28 -18.53 -3.67 -5.83
N SER A 29 -19.67 -3.04 -6.10
CA SER A 29 -20.24 -2.95 -7.44
C SER A 29 -19.36 -2.15 -8.40
N ARG A 30 -18.77 -1.04 -7.91
CA ARG A 30 -17.78 -0.26 -8.65
C ARG A 30 -16.58 -1.10 -9.06
N ALA A 31 -15.96 -1.80 -8.10
CA ALA A 31 -14.79 -2.64 -8.38
C ALA A 31 -15.10 -3.73 -9.42
N LEU A 32 -16.27 -4.37 -9.32
CA LEU A 32 -16.70 -5.38 -10.30
C LEU A 32 -16.94 -4.78 -11.69
N SER A 33 -17.52 -3.58 -11.75
CA SER A 33 -17.71 -2.83 -12.99
C SER A 33 -16.38 -2.44 -13.62
N GLU A 34 -15.40 -2.00 -12.84
CA GLU A 34 -14.05 -1.64 -13.32
C GLU A 34 -13.37 -2.87 -13.96
N LYS A 35 -13.39 -4.04 -13.30
CA LYS A 35 -12.86 -5.29 -13.86
C LYS A 35 -13.51 -5.67 -15.19
N ARG A 36 -14.86 -5.61 -15.25
CA ARG A 36 -15.61 -5.92 -16.46
C ARG A 36 -15.28 -4.93 -17.59
N SER A 37 -15.22 -3.64 -17.28
CA SER A 37 -14.92 -2.60 -18.27
C SER A 37 -13.52 -2.77 -18.87
N LEU A 38 -12.53 -3.09 -18.03
CA LEU A 38 -11.16 -3.37 -18.46
C LEU A 38 -11.09 -4.60 -19.37
N ALA A 39 -11.78 -5.69 -19.01
CA ALA A 39 -11.84 -6.91 -19.82
C ALA A 39 -12.45 -6.65 -21.22
N LEU A 40 -13.55 -5.90 -21.27
CA LEU A 40 -14.23 -5.56 -22.52
C LEU A 40 -13.39 -4.61 -23.39
N GLU A 41 -12.71 -3.64 -22.78
CA GLU A 41 -11.80 -2.76 -23.51
C GLU A 41 -10.61 -3.55 -24.10
N PHE A 42 -10.02 -4.45 -23.32
CA PHE A 42 -8.88 -5.25 -23.77
C PHE A 42 -9.23 -6.20 -24.92
N LEU A 43 -10.36 -6.91 -24.82
CA LEU A 43 -10.77 -7.89 -25.83
C LEU A 43 -11.49 -7.25 -27.03
N GLY A 44 -12.46 -6.37 -26.77
CA GLY A 44 -13.40 -5.88 -27.78
C GLY A 44 -13.04 -4.55 -28.44
N ASN A 45 -12.19 -3.73 -27.83
CA ASN A 45 -11.88 -2.40 -28.38
C ASN A 45 -10.71 -2.44 -29.37
N VAL A 46 -11.03 -2.57 -30.65
CA VAL A 46 -10.03 -2.63 -31.75
C VAL A 46 -9.20 -1.34 -31.85
N ASN A 47 -9.77 -0.19 -31.47
CA ASN A 47 -9.08 1.10 -31.56
C ASN A 47 -7.88 1.23 -30.60
N LYS A 48 -7.75 0.31 -29.64
CA LYS A 48 -6.61 0.28 -28.70
C LYS A 48 -5.42 -0.51 -29.22
N ARG A 49 -5.58 -1.25 -30.33
CA ARG A 49 -4.52 -2.07 -30.95
C ARG A 49 -3.70 -1.25 -31.96
N VAL A 50 -3.12 -0.15 -31.51
CA VAL A 50 -2.40 0.82 -32.35
C VAL A 50 -0.94 0.89 -31.93
N SER A 51 -0.04 1.01 -32.91
CA SER A 51 1.38 1.23 -32.64
C SER A 51 1.62 2.60 -32.00
N ILE A 52 2.54 2.64 -31.03
CA ILE A 52 2.87 3.90 -30.36
C ILE A 52 3.60 4.84 -31.30
N HIS A 53 3.17 6.10 -31.33
CA HIS A 53 3.78 7.20 -32.08
C HIS A 53 4.13 8.36 -31.14
N ASP A 54 4.78 9.40 -31.65
CA ASP A 54 5.41 10.43 -30.81
C ASP A 54 4.43 11.18 -29.90
N ALA A 55 3.22 11.45 -30.37
CA ALA A 55 2.19 12.06 -29.54
C ALA A 55 1.83 11.19 -28.31
N ILE A 56 1.76 9.86 -28.47
CA ILE A 56 1.52 8.93 -27.36
C ILE A 56 2.73 8.90 -26.43
N ARG A 57 3.95 8.82 -26.97
CA ARG A 57 5.19 8.78 -26.18
C ARG A 57 5.35 10.01 -25.29
N LEU A 58 5.19 11.20 -25.87
CA LEU A 58 5.33 12.47 -25.15
C LEU A 58 4.23 12.63 -24.08
N LYS A 59 2.97 12.37 -24.43
CA LYS A 59 1.86 12.51 -23.47
C LYS A 59 1.92 11.48 -22.35
N ALA A 60 2.36 10.24 -22.64
CA ALA A 60 2.53 9.22 -21.62
C ALA A 60 3.65 9.59 -20.63
N ASP A 61 4.76 10.16 -21.10
CA ASP A 61 5.83 10.65 -20.21
C ASP A 61 5.37 11.81 -19.33
N ILE A 62 4.62 12.76 -19.90
CA ILE A 62 3.99 13.85 -19.13
C ILE A 62 3.05 13.28 -18.06
N ASN A 63 2.21 12.31 -18.41
CA ASN A 63 1.30 11.66 -17.46
C ASN A 63 2.06 10.90 -16.37
N LYS A 64 3.16 10.22 -16.72
CA LYS A 64 4.02 9.54 -15.74
C LYS A 64 4.56 10.51 -14.70
N LYS A 65 5.09 11.65 -15.15
CA LYS A 65 5.58 12.74 -14.28
C LYS A 65 4.45 13.36 -13.45
N ALA A 66 3.27 13.54 -14.05
CA ALA A 66 2.13 14.08 -13.34
C ALA A 66 1.72 13.19 -12.15
N ILE A 67 1.69 11.87 -12.33
CA ILE A 67 1.38 10.91 -11.25
C ILE A 67 2.51 10.84 -10.21
N SER A 68 3.79 10.85 -10.63
CA SER A 68 4.91 10.84 -9.66
C SER A 68 4.98 12.11 -8.80
N ASN A 69 4.45 13.23 -9.31
CA ASN A 69 4.37 14.48 -8.57
C ASN A 69 3.18 14.53 -7.59
N VAL A 70 2.29 13.54 -7.61
CA VAL A 70 1.23 13.40 -6.60
C VAL A 70 1.86 12.80 -5.35
N SER A 71 1.89 13.59 -4.28
CA SER A 71 2.29 13.11 -2.95
C SER A 71 1.07 12.60 -2.18
N CYS A 72 1.22 11.47 -1.49
CA CYS A 72 0.19 10.94 -0.60
C CYS A 72 0.14 11.79 0.67
N PRO A 73 -1.02 12.34 1.07
CA PRO A 73 -1.15 13.00 2.37
C PRO A 73 -0.81 12.02 3.50
N SER A 74 0.15 12.35 4.36
CA SER A 74 0.41 11.56 5.56
C SER A 74 -0.65 11.89 6.63
N PHE A 75 -1.13 10.85 7.31
CA PHE A 75 -2.10 10.99 8.39
C PHE A 75 -1.35 10.87 9.72
N PHE A 76 -1.26 11.97 10.49
CA PHE A 76 -0.76 12.08 11.88
C PHE A 76 0.62 11.47 12.22
N SER A 77 1.32 10.81 11.29
CA SER A 77 2.52 10.00 11.57
C SER A 77 3.85 10.70 11.28
N GLY A 78 3.84 12.02 11.04
CA GLY A 78 5.04 12.82 10.81
C GLY A 78 5.13 14.04 11.73
N ILE A 79 4.25 14.12 12.73
CA ILE A 79 4.34 15.10 13.82
C ILE A 79 5.07 14.38 14.95
N GLU A 80 6.33 14.04 14.73
CA GLU A 80 7.23 13.69 15.83
C GLU A 80 7.62 15.01 16.48
N GLY A 81 6.74 15.50 17.36
CA GLY A 81 7.04 16.62 18.24
C GLY A 81 7.88 16.12 19.41
N ALA A 82 9.19 16.12 19.23
CA ALA A 82 10.03 16.75 20.24
C ALA A 82 10.20 18.18 19.75
N ASP A 83 9.71 19.14 20.52
CA ASP A 83 9.84 20.57 20.23
C ASP A 83 11.28 20.88 19.79
N GLU A 84 11.42 21.38 18.56
CA GLU A 84 12.64 21.99 18.04
C GLU A 84 12.86 23.34 18.76
N ASP A 85 13.07 23.30 20.07
CA ASP A 85 13.50 24.45 20.89
C ASP A 85 13.94 23.92 22.25
N GLU A 86 15.15 23.35 22.34
CA GLU A 86 16.04 23.49 23.50
C GLU A 86 17.43 22.95 23.13
N ASP A 87 18.41 23.85 23.21
CA ASP A 87 19.85 23.65 23.07
C ASP A 87 20.34 22.19 23.27
N GLN A 88 20.52 21.46 22.17
CA GLN A 88 21.33 20.23 22.16
C GLN A 88 22.80 20.62 22.32
N SER A 89 23.20 20.89 23.57
CA SER A 89 24.58 20.72 23.97
C SER A 89 24.99 19.28 23.65
N ASP A 90 26.08 19.10 22.91
CA ASP A 90 26.69 17.82 22.55
C ASP A 90 26.96 16.94 23.78
N MET A 91 25.94 16.25 24.28
CA MET A 91 26.09 15.25 25.31
C MET A 91 26.45 13.93 24.62
N SER A 92 27.76 13.68 24.51
CA SER A 92 28.30 12.42 24.00
C SER A 92 27.66 11.23 24.71
N LEU A 93 27.32 10.16 23.96
CA LEU A 93 26.82 8.89 24.49
C LEU A 93 27.69 8.39 25.66
N CYS A 94 29.00 8.66 25.64
CA CYS A 94 29.92 8.32 26.71
C CYS A 94 29.73 9.15 28.00
N SER A 95 29.32 10.43 27.88
CA SER A 95 28.95 11.26 29.04
C SER A 95 27.61 10.84 29.64
N LEU A 96 26.67 10.40 28.80
CA LEU A 96 25.40 9.82 29.24
C LEU A 96 25.61 8.48 29.97
N LEU A 97 26.43 7.58 29.41
CA LEU A 97 26.81 6.32 30.06
C LEU A 97 27.56 6.54 31.38
N GLY A 98 28.46 7.53 31.44
CA GLY A 98 29.21 7.85 32.66
C GLY A 98 28.35 8.44 33.78
N MET A 99 27.22 9.09 33.46
CA MET A 99 26.21 9.50 34.44
C MET A 99 25.31 8.35 34.89
N LEU A 100 25.07 7.38 34.00
CA LEU A 100 24.25 6.19 34.28
C LEU A 100 24.98 5.16 35.15
N GLU A 101 26.30 5.08 35.05
CA GLU A 101 27.16 4.19 35.86
C GLU A 101 27.16 4.54 37.36
N GLY A 102 26.61 5.69 37.76
CA GLY A 102 26.65 6.18 39.14
C GLY A 102 25.50 5.76 40.05
N GLU A 103 24.27 5.59 39.55
CA GLU A 103 23.11 5.44 40.46
C GLU A 103 21.80 5.00 39.76
N ILE A 104 21.86 4.14 38.75
CA ILE A 104 20.63 3.58 38.12
C ILE A 104 20.69 2.06 38.17
N GLU A 105 19.70 1.50 38.89
CA GLU A 105 19.38 0.09 38.95
C GLU A 105 19.47 -0.54 37.55
N THR A 106 20.41 -1.46 37.38
CA THR A 106 20.59 -2.30 36.18
C THR A 106 19.41 -3.24 35.89
N ASP A 107 18.24 -3.00 36.50
CA ASP A 107 17.08 -3.88 36.51
C ASP A 107 15.96 -3.47 35.53
N CYS A 108 16.00 -2.30 34.91
CA CYS A 108 14.92 -1.92 33.98
C CYS A 108 14.87 -2.81 32.73
N ILE A 109 16.01 -3.27 32.21
CA ILE A 109 16.07 -4.13 31.02
C ILE A 109 15.77 -5.60 31.38
N THR A 110 16.11 -6.04 32.60
CA THR A 110 15.84 -7.42 33.06
C THR A 110 14.35 -7.65 33.34
N HIS A 111 13.58 -6.59 33.56
CA HIS A 111 12.12 -6.62 33.73
C HIS A 111 11.33 -6.38 32.43
N LEU A 112 11.99 -6.13 31.30
CA LEU A 112 11.28 -6.01 30.02
C LEU A 112 10.69 -7.35 29.57
N SER A 113 9.47 -7.30 29.04
CA SER A 113 8.91 -8.45 28.34
C SER A 113 9.82 -8.81 27.17
N PRO A 114 10.06 -10.11 26.91
CA PRO A 114 10.85 -10.53 25.76
C PRO A 114 10.28 -10.01 24.43
N SER A 115 8.97 -9.75 24.35
CA SER A 115 8.31 -9.14 23.19
C SER A 115 8.75 -7.69 22.95
N ASP A 116 8.82 -6.89 24.02
CA ASP A 116 9.20 -5.48 23.93
C ASP A 116 10.70 -5.36 23.65
N ALA A 117 11.51 -6.20 24.30
CA ALA A 117 12.94 -6.28 24.04
C ALA A 117 13.25 -6.70 22.58
N SER A 118 12.46 -7.61 22.00
CA SER A 118 12.62 -7.98 20.58
C SER A 118 12.26 -6.84 19.64
N LEU A 119 11.19 -6.09 19.91
CA LEU A 119 10.77 -4.96 19.09
C LEU A 119 11.84 -3.85 19.09
N LEU A 120 12.32 -3.45 20.27
CA LEU A 120 13.37 -2.45 20.40
C LEU A 120 14.65 -2.90 19.68
N LYS A 121 15.04 -4.17 19.85
CA LYS A 121 16.22 -4.71 19.17
C LYS A 121 16.09 -4.67 17.65
N GLU A 122 14.92 -5.00 17.11
CA GLU A 122 14.65 -4.97 15.67
C GLU A 122 14.65 -3.52 15.14
N GLU A 123 14.04 -2.58 15.88
CA GLU A 123 14.00 -1.17 15.47
C GLU A 123 15.38 -0.50 15.49
N PHE A 124 16.20 -0.72 16.51
CA PHE A 124 17.51 -0.07 16.63
C PHE A 124 18.63 -0.73 15.82
N LEU A 125 18.54 -2.04 15.53
CA LEU A 125 19.61 -2.77 14.84
C LEU A 125 19.30 -3.05 13.36
N CYS A 126 18.03 -2.97 12.94
CA CYS A 126 17.61 -3.30 11.58
C CYS A 126 16.89 -2.12 10.90
N ASP A 127 17.65 -1.11 10.47
CA ASP A 127 17.13 0.05 9.73
C ASP A 127 16.37 -0.32 8.43
N TYR A 128 16.68 -1.48 7.83
CA TYR A 128 16.03 -1.96 6.63
C TYR A 128 15.86 -3.49 6.61
N ASP A 129 14.62 -3.97 6.72
CA ASP A 129 14.29 -5.38 6.54
C ASP A 129 13.73 -5.70 5.13
N SER A 130 14.56 -6.33 4.32
CA SER A 130 14.16 -6.84 3.00
C SER A 130 13.15 -8.00 3.05
N SER A 131 13.02 -8.65 4.21
CA SER A 131 12.12 -9.79 4.40
C SER A 131 10.67 -9.32 4.57
N ASP A 132 10.45 -8.30 5.41
CA ASP A 132 9.13 -7.72 5.63
C ASP A 132 8.61 -6.95 4.42
N THR A 133 9.46 -6.25 3.69
CA THR A 133 9.05 -5.60 2.42
C THR A 133 8.49 -6.61 1.41
N LYS A 134 9.01 -7.85 1.37
CA LYS A 134 8.44 -8.93 0.54
C LYS A 134 7.11 -9.46 1.08
N ARG A 135 6.93 -9.50 2.41
CA ARG A 135 5.64 -9.86 3.03
C ARG A 135 4.57 -8.82 2.69
N MET A 136 4.92 -7.53 2.72
CA MET A 136 4.02 -6.45 2.29
C MET A 136 3.59 -6.61 0.83
N ALA A 137 4.50 -7.01 -0.06
CA ALA A 137 4.17 -7.25 -1.47
C ALA A 137 3.07 -8.32 -1.64
N LYS A 138 3.03 -9.33 -0.76
CA LYS A 138 1.98 -10.35 -0.74
C LYS A 138 0.63 -9.80 -0.28
N TRP A 139 0.61 -8.95 0.76
CA TRP A 139 -0.63 -8.34 1.26
C TRP A 139 -1.22 -7.33 0.28
N VAL A 140 -0.36 -6.50 -0.33
CA VAL A 140 -0.78 -5.50 -1.32
C VAL A 140 -1.19 -6.14 -2.65
N ASN A 141 -0.64 -7.31 -2.98
CA ASN A 141 -0.84 -7.99 -4.25
C ASN A 141 -0.49 -7.07 -5.44
N LEU A 142 0.80 -6.76 -5.58
CA LEU A 142 1.31 -5.83 -6.59
C LEU A 142 0.82 -6.19 -8.00
N ARG A 143 0.31 -5.19 -8.74
CA ARG A 143 -0.22 -5.34 -10.11
C ARG A 143 -1.44 -6.28 -10.21
N SER A 144 -2.22 -6.41 -9.13
CA SER A 144 -3.41 -7.27 -9.03
C SER A 144 -4.28 -7.33 -10.30
N GLU A 145 -4.72 -6.18 -10.81
CA GLU A 145 -5.64 -6.11 -11.95
C GLU A 145 -4.95 -6.02 -13.32
N THR A 146 -3.67 -5.67 -13.37
CA THR A 146 -2.91 -5.51 -14.63
C THR A 146 -2.17 -6.78 -15.05
N SER A 147 -1.75 -7.59 -14.08
CA SER A 147 -0.90 -8.77 -14.32
C SER A 147 -1.61 -9.87 -15.11
N ASP A 148 -2.94 -9.98 -15.00
CA ASP A 148 -3.74 -10.98 -15.71
C ASP A 148 -3.65 -10.82 -17.24
N TYR A 149 -3.58 -9.56 -17.72
CA TYR A 149 -3.47 -9.23 -19.14
C TYR A 149 -2.02 -9.06 -19.64
N GLN A 150 -1.07 -8.96 -18.72
CA GLN A 150 0.36 -8.76 -19.03
C GLN A 150 1.15 -10.08 -18.99
N SER A 151 0.58 -11.12 -18.40
CA SER A 151 1.19 -12.45 -18.34
C SER A 151 1.15 -13.14 -19.70
N TYR A 152 2.27 -13.72 -20.11
CA TYR A 152 2.38 -14.40 -21.40
C TYR A 152 1.53 -15.68 -21.42
N GLY A 153 0.56 -15.76 -22.33
CA GLY A 153 -0.27 -16.96 -22.52
C GLY A 153 -1.23 -17.28 -21.37
N ALA A 154 -1.56 -16.31 -20.51
CA ALA A 154 -2.41 -16.57 -19.34
C ALA A 154 -3.90 -16.75 -19.66
N ILE A 155 -4.42 -16.07 -20.68
CA ILE A 155 -5.84 -16.15 -21.07
C ILE A 155 -5.96 -17.19 -22.19
N PRO A 156 -6.69 -18.31 -21.97
CA PRO A 156 -6.88 -19.31 -22.99
C PRO A 156 -7.83 -18.82 -24.09
N GLU A 157 -7.64 -19.29 -25.33
CA GLU A 157 -8.43 -18.86 -26.50
C GLU A 157 -9.93 -19.10 -26.34
N GLY A 158 -10.34 -20.17 -25.64
CA GLY A 158 -11.74 -20.46 -25.35
C GLY A 158 -12.43 -19.41 -24.47
N GLU A 159 -11.66 -18.63 -23.70
CA GLU A 159 -12.17 -17.61 -22.79
C GLU A 159 -12.03 -16.19 -23.35
N ARG A 160 -11.68 -16.04 -24.63
CA ARG A 160 -11.53 -14.74 -25.32
C ARG A 160 -12.85 -14.22 -25.89
N SER A 161 -13.97 -14.52 -25.22
CA SER A 161 -15.28 -13.99 -25.58
C SER A 161 -15.75 -12.90 -24.61
N LEU A 162 -16.69 -12.08 -25.05
CA LEU A 162 -17.22 -10.98 -24.23
C LEU A 162 -18.10 -11.46 -23.07
N TRP A 163 -18.66 -12.66 -23.19
CA TRP A 163 -19.47 -13.29 -22.14
C TRP A 163 -18.66 -14.16 -21.18
N SER A 164 -17.40 -14.46 -21.52
CA SER A 164 -16.48 -15.21 -20.68
C SER A 164 -16.16 -14.45 -19.38
N ALA A 165 -16.16 -15.18 -18.27
CA ALA A 165 -16.00 -14.62 -16.92
C ALA A 165 -14.59 -14.82 -16.34
N TRP A 166 -13.56 -14.86 -17.20
CA TRP A 166 -12.19 -15.20 -16.79
C TRP A 166 -11.59 -14.27 -15.73
N TYR A 167 -11.96 -12.99 -15.77
CA TYR A 167 -11.51 -11.96 -14.81
C TYR A 167 -12.02 -12.17 -13.37
N LEU A 168 -12.93 -13.13 -13.14
CA LEU A 168 -13.47 -13.45 -11.81
C LEU A 168 -12.79 -14.67 -11.17
N ARG A 169 -11.87 -15.35 -11.85
CA ARG A 169 -11.23 -16.59 -11.38
C ARG A 169 -10.42 -16.45 -10.08
N ASN A 170 -9.97 -15.23 -9.77
CA ASN A 170 -9.18 -14.91 -8.58
C ASN A 170 -10.04 -14.52 -7.36
N ILE A 171 -11.36 -14.46 -7.52
CA ILE A 171 -12.28 -14.15 -6.41
C ILE A 171 -12.44 -15.40 -5.55
N LYS A 172 -12.07 -15.29 -4.29
CA LYS A 172 -12.19 -16.37 -3.30
C LYS A 172 -13.04 -15.88 -2.14
N ALA A 173 -14.24 -16.44 -2.00
CA ALA A 173 -15.04 -16.24 -0.80
C ALA A 173 -14.34 -16.88 0.40
N GLY A 174 -14.38 -16.21 1.56
CA GLY A 174 -13.92 -16.81 2.80
C GLY A 174 -14.74 -18.06 3.14
N LYS A 175 -14.12 -19.08 3.74
CA LYS A 175 -14.92 -20.12 4.41
C LYS A 175 -15.67 -19.45 5.55
N LYS A 176 -17.00 -19.50 5.56
CA LYS A 176 -17.77 -19.11 6.74
C LYS A 176 -17.28 -19.97 7.92
N PRO A 177 -16.95 -19.38 9.07
CA PRO A 177 -16.78 -20.17 10.28
C PRO A 177 -18.09 -20.93 10.51
N ILE A 178 -18.01 -22.26 10.57
CA ILE A 178 -19.12 -23.16 10.93
C ILE A 178 -19.38 -23.01 12.41
#